data_AF-A0A452V641-F1
#
_entry.id   AF-A0A452V641-F1
#
_cell.length_a   1.000
_cell.length_b   1.000
_cell.length_c   1.000
_cell.angle_alpha   90.00
_cell.angle_beta   90.00
_cell.angle_gamma   90.00
#
_symmetry.space_group_name_H-M   'P 1'
#
loop_
_entity.id
_entity.type
_entity.pdbx_description
1 polymer ?
#
loop_
_entity_poly.entity_id
_entity_poly.type
_entity_poly.pdbx_seq_one_letter_code
_entity_poly.pdbx_strand_id
1 'polypeptide(L)' 'MQQLSWSHRRKFGQGSHSCRICSNQHGLIWKYGLNMCCQGFRQYAEDIGFI' A
#
# COMPACT_ATOMS: atom_id res chain seq x y z
N MET A 1 -23.57 22.97 -9.18
CA MET A 1 -23.42 22.00 -8.07
C MET A 1 -22.10 21.28 -8.25
N GLN A 2 -21.08 21.58 -7.44
CA GLN A 2 -19.79 20.88 -7.51
C GLN A 2 -19.85 19.62 -6.63
N GLN A 3 -19.48 18.47 -7.19
CA GLN A 3 -19.41 17.21 -6.46
C GLN A 3 -18.17 17.23 -5.57
N LEU A 4 -18.34 17.38 -4.25
CA LEU A 4 -17.26 17.41 -3.25
C LEU A 4 -16.68 16.02 -2.93
N SER A 5 -16.83 15.04 -3.83
CA SER A 5 -16.28 13.70 -3.62
C SER A 5 -14.74 13.77 -3.64
N TRP A 6 -14.08 13.04 -2.75
CA TRP A 6 -12.61 13.04 -2.61
C TRP A 6 -11.97 14.32 -2.04
N SER A 7 -12.77 15.26 -1.52
CA SER A 7 -12.26 16.46 -0.83
C SER A 7 -11.53 16.15 0.49
N HIS A 8 -11.82 15.01 1.12
CA HIS A 8 -11.19 14.64 2.39
C HIS A 8 -9.72 14.26 2.21
N ARG A 9 -8.86 14.93 2.98
CA ARG A 9 -7.41 14.80 2.88
C ARG A 9 -6.90 13.48 3.48
N ARG A 10 -6.26 12.64 2.67
CA ARG A 10 -5.73 11.32 3.08
C ARG A 10 -4.21 11.33 3.23
N LYS A 11 -3.71 12.20 4.10
CA LYS A 11 -2.26 12.31 4.35
C LYS A 11 -1.71 11.16 5.19
N PHE A 12 -2.53 10.60 6.06
CA PHE A 12 -2.13 9.59 7.05
C PHE A 12 -3.20 8.51 7.18
N GLY A 13 -2.84 7.42 7.85
CA GLY A 13 -3.73 6.28 8.10
C GLY A 13 -3.81 5.30 6.93
N GLN A 14 -4.79 4.41 6.95
CA GLN A 14 -4.89 3.33 5.97
C GLN A 14 -5.10 3.84 4.54
N GLY A 15 -5.86 4.93 4.37
CA GLY A 15 -6.17 5.50 3.06
C GLY A 15 -5.03 6.31 2.43
N SER A 16 -3.90 6.50 3.12
CA SER A 16 -2.75 7.25 2.60
C SER A 16 -1.72 6.38 1.86
N HIS A 17 -1.75 5.07 2.07
CA HIS A 17 -0.83 4.14 1.42
C HIS A 17 -1.59 3.03 0.71
N SER A 18 -1.01 2.55 -0.38
CA SER A 18 -1.50 1.41 -1.14
C SER A 18 -0.31 0.54 -1.55
N CYS A 19 -0.58 -0.75 -1.76
CA CYS A 19 0.42 -1.70 -2.25
C CYS A 19 0.88 -1.25 -3.64
N ARG A 20 2.19 -1.16 -3.86
CA ARG A 20 2.75 -0.75 -5.16
C ARG A 20 2.43 -1.72 -6.31
N ILE A 21 2.02 -2.95 -6.01
CA ILE A 21 1.75 -4.00 -7.01
C ILE A 21 0.25 -4.11 -7.31
N CYS A 22 -0.59 -4.24 -6.29
CA CYS A 22 -2.02 -4.49 -6.46
C CYS A 22 -2.94 -3.34 -6.02
N SER A 23 -2.37 -2.20 -5.61
CA SER A 23 -3.11 -1.03 -5.09
C SER A 23 -4.01 -1.28 -3.87
N ASN A 24 -3.95 -2.47 -3.26
CA ASN A 24 -4.69 -2.79 -2.04
C ASN A 24 -4.18 -1.96 -0.86
N GLN A 25 -5.09 -1.50 0.00
CA GLN A 25 -4.78 -0.75 1.22
C GLN A 25 -4.70 -1.66 2.46
N HIS A 26 -5.07 -2.93 2.33
CA HIS A 26 -5.08 -3.89 3.43
C HIS A 26 -3.79 -4.72 3.49
N GLY A 27 -3.39 -5.08 4.71
CA GLY A 27 -2.25 -5.97 4.95
C GLY A 27 -0.95 -5.41 4.38
N LEU A 28 -0.76 -4.09 4.46
CA LEU A 28 0.42 -3.39 3.97
C LEU A 28 1.62 -3.58 4.91
N ILE A 29 2.76 -3.93 4.33
CA ILE A 29 4.06 -3.96 4.98
C ILE A 29 4.79 -2.65 4.63
N TRP A 30 4.92 -1.78 5.63
CA TRP A 30 5.65 -0.51 5.50
C TRP A 30 7.07 -0.56 6.03
N LYS A 31 7.44 -1.63 6.74
CA LYS A 31 8.79 -1.82 7.25
C LYS A 31 9.79 -1.75 6.09
N TYR A 32 10.88 -1.02 6.30
CA TYR A 32 11.94 -0.81 5.30
C TYR A 32 11.48 -0.08 4.02
N GLY A 33 10.30 0.55 4.01
CA GLY A 33 9.81 1.29 2.83
C GLY A 33 9.30 0.40 1.69
N LEU A 34 9.01 -0.87 1.96
CA LEU A 34 8.60 -1.85 0.95
C LEU A 34 7.28 -1.48 0.23
N ASN A 35 6.31 -0.90 0.96
CA ASN A 35 5.01 -0.50 0.45
C ASN A 35 4.31 -1.62 -0.37
N MET A 36 4.34 -2.83 0.17
CA MET A 36 3.79 -4.03 -0.45
C MET A 36 2.80 -4.71 0.49
N CYS A 37 1.73 -5.32 -0.04
CA CYS A 37 0.85 -6.14 0.78
C CYS A 37 1.52 -7.48 1.13
N CYS A 38 1.09 -8.13 2.20
CA CYS A 38 1.67 -9.41 2.65
C CYS A 38 1.64 -10.50 1.57
N GLN A 39 0.60 -10.53 0.73
CA GLN A 39 0.49 -11.49 -0.38
C GLN A 39 1.54 -11.21 -1.45
N GLY A 40 1.68 -9.95 -1.88
CA GLY A 40 2.71 -9.54 -2.83
C GLY A 40 4.12 -9.76 -2.27
N PHE A 41 4.35 -9.43 -1.00
CA PHE A 41 5.65 -9.67 -0.38
C PHE A 41 6.05 -11.15 -0.41
N ARG A 42 5.14 -12.08 -0.13
CA ARG A 42 5.44 -13.54 -0.22
C ARG A 42 5.77 -13.99 -1.64
N GLN A 43 5.15 -13.38 -2.65
CA GLN A 43 5.41 -13.72 -4.05
C GLN A 43 6.79 -13.24 -4.51
N TYR A 44 7.23 -12.07 -4.03
CA TYR A 44 8.48 -11.42 -4.48
C TYR A 44 9.58 -11.43 -3.40
N ALA A 45 9.44 -12.22 -2.34
CA ALA A 45 10.37 -12.22 -1.20
C ALA A 45 11.80 -12.55 -1.67
N GLU A 46 11.93 -13.60 -2.47
CA GLU A 46 13.20 -14.07 -3.03
C GLU A 46 13.83 -13.00 -3.94
N ASP A 47 13.04 -12.35 -4.81
CA ASP A 47 13.51 -11.28 -5.71
C ASP A 47 13.99 -10.03 -4.96
N ILE A 48 13.43 -9.76 -3.79
CA ILE A 48 13.85 -8.66 -2.91
C ILE A 48 15.12 -9.06 -2.13
N GLY A 49 15.49 -10.34 -2.11
CA GLY A 49 16.64 -10.87 -1.38
C GLY A 49 16.32 -11.35 0.04
N PHE A 50 15.04 -11.58 0.35
CA PHE A 50 14.64 -12.29 1.56
C PHE A 50 14.61 -13.80 1.26
N ILE A 51 15.56 -14.53 1.82
CA ILE A 51 15.65 -16.01 1.80
C ILE A 51 15.21 -16.54 3.17
#